data_AF-A0A7H0GRQ9-F1
#
_entry.id   AF-A0A7H0GRQ9-F1
#
_cell.length_a   1.000
_cell.length_b   1.000
_cell.length_c   1.000
_cell.angle_alpha   90.00
_cell.angle_beta   90.00
_cell.angle_gamma   90.00
#
_symmetry.space_group_name_H-M   'P 1'
#
loop_
_entity.id
_entity.type
_entity.pdbx_description
1 polymer ?
#
loop_
_entity_poly.entity_id
_entity_poly.type
_entity_poly.pdbx_seq_one_letter_code
_entity_poly.pdbx_strand_id
1 'polypeptide(L)'
;MEASEPGADEAHDLDHPGDNLTLDKPAVTVQPEYLPPIEFTAERATLRNLLTALPESPGDLNFQIIQYTRFATRLALREQFGVIYAPEWHVWLAGLEIRQLTGRPLVLHVHSLALDRDSLNDRGWILELERLALRRATLVLAASEILAERLQSAYSVAADRIKVVAAHDEEALTVALQSINRN
;
A
#
# COMPACT_ATOMS: atom_id res chain seq x y z
N MET A 1 -22.63 39.76 0.90
CA MET A 1 -23.63 38.73 1.23
C MET A 1 -23.00 37.89 2.32
N GLU A 2 -23.39 38.17 3.56
CA GLU A 2 -22.81 37.65 4.80
C GLU A 2 -23.02 36.14 4.92
N ALA A 3 -21.97 35.39 5.26
CA ALA A 3 -22.09 33.98 5.61
C ALA A 3 -22.68 33.92 7.03
N SER A 4 -23.94 33.48 7.14
CA SER A 4 -24.53 33.17 8.44
C SER A 4 -23.90 31.88 8.97
N GLU A 5 -23.35 31.94 10.18
CA GLU A 5 -22.99 30.75 10.93
C GLU A 5 -24.25 29.92 11.23
N PRO A 6 -24.22 28.58 11.08
CA PRO A 6 -25.33 27.74 11.46
C PRO A 6 -25.56 27.81 12.98
N GLY A 7 -26.83 28.00 13.37
CA GLY A 7 -27.24 28.12 14.76
C GLY A 7 -27.19 26.78 15.51
N ALA A 8 -27.09 26.87 16.84
CA ALA A 8 -26.98 25.73 17.76
C ALA A 8 -28.15 24.72 17.71
N ASP A 9 -29.23 25.02 16.98
CA ASP A 9 -30.38 24.12 16.79
C ASP A 9 -30.13 23.01 15.74
N GLU A 10 -29.10 23.13 14.89
CA GLU A 10 -28.74 22.06 13.93
C GLU A 10 -28.03 20.85 14.59
N ALA A 11 -27.65 20.96 15.87
CA ALA A 11 -27.00 19.88 16.61
C ALA A 11 -27.98 18.84 17.19
N HIS A 12 -29.30 19.03 17.04
CA HIS A 12 -30.30 18.19 17.71
C HIS A 12 -30.86 17.03 16.88
N ASP A 13 -30.43 16.88 15.63
CA ASP A 13 -30.96 15.87 14.69
C ASP A 13 -30.15 14.55 14.66
N LEU A 14 -29.22 14.35 15.61
CA LEU A 14 -28.35 13.17 15.67
C LEU A 14 -28.87 12.05 16.58
N ASP A 15 -29.99 12.26 17.29
CA ASP A 15 -30.55 11.30 18.25
C ASP A 15 -31.89 10.70 17.75
N HIS A 16 -32.01 10.44 16.44
CA HIS A 16 -33.19 9.73 15.94
C HIS A 16 -33.08 8.24 16.33
N PRO A 17 -34.08 7.65 17.03
CA PRO A 17 -34.00 6.26 17.52
C PRO A 17 -33.87 5.19 16.41
N GLY A 18 -33.96 5.57 15.13
CA GLY A 18 -33.69 4.72 13.97
C GLY A 18 -32.22 4.63 13.55
N ASP A 19 -31.34 5.52 14.03
CA ASP A 19 -29.90 5.52 13.71
C ASP A 19 -29.07 4.59 14.61
N ASN A 20 -29.74 3.95 15.57
CA ASN A 20 -29.12 2.98 16.45
C ASN A 20 -29.00 1.64 15.70
N LEU A 21 -27.87 1.43 15.01
CA LEU A 21 -27.50 0.16 14.41
C LEU A 21 -27.44 -0.92 15.51
N THR A 22 -28.51 -1.69 15.68
CA THR A 22 -28.48 -2.89 16.50
C THR A 22 -27.54 -3.90 15.86
N LEU A 23 -26.43 -4.19 16.55
CA LEU A 23 -25.53 -5.29 16.23
C LEU A 23 -26.22 -6.62 16.59
N ASP A 24 -27.24 -7.01 15.81
CA ASP A 24 -28.03 -8.23 16.05
C ASP A 24 -27.26 -9.53 15.75
N LYS A 25 -25.99 -9.43 15.36
CA LYS A 25 -25.10 -10.58 15.23
C LYS A 25 -23.99 -10.50 16.27
N PRO A 26 -23.80 -11.52 17.13
CA PRO A 26 -22.58 -11.62 17.89
C PRO A 26 -21.41 -11.59 16.91
N ALA A 27 -20.41 -10.76 17.20
CA ALA A 27 -19.19 -10.71 16.43
C ALA A 27 -18.65 -12.15 16.31
N VAL A 28 -18.66 -12.69 15.10
CA VAL A 28 -18.02 -13.98 14.84
C VAL A 28 -16.58 -13.79 15.27
N THR A 29 -16.16 -14.54 16.29
CA THR A 29 -14.77 -14.53 16.72
C THR A 29 -13.96 -15.18 15.61
N VAL A 30 -13.49 -14.38 14.66
CA VAL A 30 -12.55 -14.83 13.64
C VAL A 30 -11.23 -15.03 14.37
N GLN A 31 -10.98 -16.27 14.79
CA GLN A 31 -9.65 -16.71 15.19
C GLN A 31 -8.72 -16.38 14.03
N PRO A 32 -7.60 -15.67 14.22
CA PRO A 32 -6.64 -15.48 13.14
C PRO A 32 -6.16 -16.87 12.71
N GLU A 33 -6.60 -17.30 11.53
CA GLU A 33 -6.19 -18.58 10.97
C GLU A 33 -4.66 -18.55 10.85
N TYR A 34 -4.00 -19.45 11.57
CA TYR A 34 -2.55 -19.57 11.52
C TYR A 34 -2.18 -20.14 10.16
N LEU A 35 -1.78 -19.27 9.24
CA LEU A 35 -1.20 -19.71 7.98
C LEU A 35 0.14 -20.40 8.30
N PRO A 36 0.34 -21.66 7.87
CA PRO A 36 1.62 -22.32 8.03
C PRO A 36 2.71 -21.52 7.30
N PRO A 37 3.98 -21.63 7.72
CA PRO A 37 5.10 -21.03 7.00
C PRO A 37 5.08 -21.49 5.54
N ILE A 38 5.01 -20.53 4.61
CA ILE A 38 5.08 -20.85 3.18
C ILE A 38 6.56 -21.08 2.85
N GLU A 39 6.95 -22.34 2.66
CA GLU A 39 8.26 -22.69 2.13
C GLU A 39 8.28 -22.43 0.61
N PHE A 40 9.04 -21.42 0.18
CA PHE A 40 9.23 -21.11 -1.23
C PHE A 40 10.41 -21.93 -1.78
N THR A 41 10.10 -23.07 -2.42
CA THR A 41 11.07 -23.80 -3.25
C THR A 41 10.73 -23.69 -4.74
N ALA A 42 11.75 -23.94 -5.57
CA ALA A 42 11.78 -23.58 -6.99
C ALA A 42 10.73 -24.32 -7.84
N GLU A 43 9.65 -23.63 -8.18
CA GLU A 43 9.08 -23.62 -9.54
C GLU A 43 7.95 -22.59 -9.62
N ARG A 44 8.04 -21.67 -10.59
CA ARG A 44 6.96 -20.72 -10.92
C ARG A 44 5.62 -21.43 -11.21
N ALA A 45 5.66 -22.69 -11.64
CA ALA A 45 4.49 -23.55 -11.84
C ALA A 45 3.82 -23.94 -10.51
N THR A 46 4.61 -24.35 -9.52
CA THR A 46 4.13 -24.69 -8.17
C THR A 46 3.51 -23.49 -7.49
N LEU A 47 4.12 -22.30 -7.63
CA LEU A 47 3.57 -21.07 -7.07
C LEU A 47 2.17 -20.77 -7.64
N ARG A 48 2.01 -20.87 -8.95
CA ARG A 48 0.73 -20.62 -9.63
C ARG A 48 -0.35 -21.61 -9.20
N ASN A 49 0.02 -22.88 -9.05
CA ASN A 49 -0.89 -23.93 -8.59
C ASN A 49 -1.29 -23.71 -7.13
N LEU A 50 -0.35 -23.30 -6.27
CA LEU A 50 -0.62 -22.93 -4.89
C LEU A 50 -1.53 -21.70 -4.81
N LEU A 51 -1.24 -20.64 -5.57
CA LEU A 51 -2.09 -19.45 -5.68
C LEU A 51 -3.51 -19.77 -6.12
N THR A 52 -3.68 -20.70 -7.08
CA THR A 52 -4.99 -21.14 -7.55
C THR A 52 -5.74 -21.97 -6.50
N ALA A 53 -5.00 -22.70 -5.67
CA ALA A 53 -5.56 -23.55 -4.61
C ALA A 53 -5.81 -22.79 -3.30
N LEU A 54 -5.35 -21.54 -3.17
CA LEU A 54 -5.66 -20.70 -2.02
C LEU A 54 -7.16 -20.39 -2.02
N PRO A 55 -7.86 -20.56 -0.89
CA PRO A 55 -9.24 -20.10 -0.79
C PRO A 55 -9.29 -18.60 -1.10
N GLU A 56 -10.35 -18.16 -1.79
CA GLU A 56 -10.57 -16.72 -1.96
C GLU A 56 -10.58 -16.08 -0.58
N SER A 57 -9.70 -15.10 -0.40
CA SER A 57 -9.59 -14.40 0.87
C SER A 57 -10.91 -13.65 1.11
N PRO A 58 -11.61 -13.91 2.22
CA PRO A 58 -12.86 -13.21 2.50
C PRO A 58 -12.58 -11.71 2.66
N GLY A 59 -13.34 -10.86 1.97
CA GLY A 59 -13.24 -9.40 2.05
C GLY A 59 -12.84 -8.74 0.72
N ASP A 60 -12.96 -7.42 0.68
CA ASP A 60 -12.54 -6.62 -0.48
C ASP A 60 -11.00 -6.53 -0.58
N LEU A 61 -10.49 -5.97 -1.69
CA LEU A 61 -9.06 -5.85 -1.92
C LEU A 61 -8.34 -5.05 -0.82
N ASN A 62 -9.02 -4.04 -0.27
CA ASN A 62 -8.47 -3.22 0.82
C ASN A 62 -8.24 -4.07 2.08
N PHE A 63 -9.20 -4.93 2.42
CA PHE A 63 -9.07 -5.88 3.52
C PHE A 63 -7.87 -6.81 3.30
N GLN A 64 -7.69 -7.34 2.09
CA GLN A 64 -6.57 -8.23 1.77
C GLN A 64 -5.21 -7.50 1.91
N ILE A 65 -5.13 -6.25 1.46
CA ILE A 65 -3.93 -5.41 1.61
C ILE A 65 -3.61 -5.18 3.09
N ILE A 66 -4.60 -4.90 3.92
CA ILE A 66 -4.42 -4.71 5.37
C ILE A 66 -3.92 -6.01 6.02
N GLN A 67 -4.47 -7.17 5.64
CA GLN A 67 -4.05 -8.46 6.17
C GLN A 67 -2.61 -8.80 5.75
N TYR A 68 -2.27 -8.58 4.48
CA TYR A 68 -0.90 -8.73 3.99
C TYR A 68 0.06 -7.80 4.75
N THR A 69 -0.33 -6.54 4.94
CA THR A 69 0.45 -5.53 5.66
C THR A 69 0.80 -5.98 7.08
N ARG A 70 -0.18 -6.48 7.83
CA ARG A 70 0.04 -7.00 9.20
C ARG A 70 0.99 -8.19 9.22
N PHE A 71 0.84 -9.09 8.25
CA PHE A 71 1.68 -10.28 8.13
C PHE A 71 3.13 -9.91 7.76
N ALA A 72 3.31 -9.14 6.68
CA ALA A 72 4.61 -8.72 6.16
C ALA A 72 5.39 -7.91 7.20
N THR A 73 4.72 -7.00 7.91
CA THR A 73 5.35 -6.22 8.99
C THR A 73 5.91 -7.11 10.09
N ARG A 74 5.11 -8.08 10.58
CA ARG A 74 5.56 -8.99 11.64
C ARG A 74 6.74 -9.86 11.22
N LEU A 75 6.76 -10.30 9.95
CA LEU A 75 7.87 -11.05 9.40
C LEU A 75 9.12 -10.17 9.28
N ALA A 76 9.00 -8.99 8.68
CA ALA A 76 10.12 -8.07 8.48
C ALA A 76 10.80 -7.70 9.80
N LEU A 77 10.05 -7.48 10.89
CA LEU A 77 10.62 -7.16 12.20
C LEU A 77 11.49 -8.27 12.82
N ARG A 78 11.46 -9.49 12.27
CA ARG A 78 12.28 -10.63 12.71
C ARG A 78 13.51 -10.84 11.83
N GLU A 79 13.62 -10.14 10.72
CA GLU A 79 14.67 -10.28 9.73
C GLU A 79 15.63 -9.10 9.76
N GLN A 80 16.87 -9.33 9.32
CA GLN A 80 17.84 -8.25 9.10
C GLN A 80 17.82 -7.81 7.64
N PHE A 81 17.59 -6.51 7.41
CA PHE A 81 17.59 -5.94 6.06
C PHE A 81 18.08 -4.49 6.07
N GLY A 82 18.62 -4.05 4.93
CA GLY A 82 19.11 -2.69 4.74
C GLY A 82 18.09 -1.73 4.13
N VAL A 83 17.22 -2.23 3.25
CA VAL A 83 16.29 -1.44 2.44
C VAL A 83 14.96 -2.17 2.30
N ILE A 84 13.87 -1.40 2.26
CA ILE A 84 12.51 -1.91 1.99
C ILE A 84 12.21 -1.62 0.53
N TYR A 85 11.89 -2.65 -0.24
CA TYR A 85 11.49 -2.51 -1.64
C TYR A 85 10.02 -2.91 -1.79
N ALA A 86 9.21 -1.99 -2.31
CA ALA A 86 7.78 -2.17 -2.50
C ALA A 86 7.45 -2.03 -4.01
N PRO A 87 7.35 -3.15 -4.75
CA PRO A 87 7.26 -3.14 -6.21
C PRO A 87 5.89 -2.69 -6.74
N GLU A 88 4.85 -2.73 -5.93
CA GLU A 88 3.47 -2.51 -6.39
C GLU A 88 2.63 -1.82 -5.33
N TRP A 89 1.63 -1.05 -5.76
CA TRP A 89 0.82 -0.21 -4.86
C TRP A 89 0.13 -1.02 -3.74
N HIS A 90 -0.28 -2.26 -4.04
CA HIS A 90 -0.91 -3.17 -3.07
C HIS A 90 -0.04 -3.45 -1.83
N VAL A 91 1.29 -3.35 -1.97
CA VAL A 91 2.23 -3.64 -0.87
C VAL A 91 2.85 -2.37 -0.28
N TRP A 92 2.49 -1.18 -0.78
CA TRP A 92 3.04 0.08 -0.27
C TRP A 92 2.60 0.37 1.17
N LEU A 93 1.41 -0.07 1.58
CA LEU A 93 0.98 0.04 2.97
C LEU A 93 1.91 -0.75 3.91
N ALA A 94 2.27 -1.98 3.54
CA ALA A 94 3.27 -2.78 4.25
C ALA A 94 4.62 -2.08 4.28
N GLY A 95 5.08 -1.55 3.14
CA GLY A 95 6.34 -0.82 3.07
C GLY A 95 6.38 0.42 3.98
N LEU A 96 5.27 1.14 4.08
CA LEU A 96 5.13 2.30 4.97
C LEU A 96 5.17 1.91 6.45
N GLU A 97 4.47 0.85 6.83
CA GLU A 97 4.45 0.38 8.22
C GLU A 97 5.82 -0.14 8.66
N ILE A 98 6.47 -0.96 7.83
CA ILE A 98 7.83 -1.45 8.10
C ILE A 98 8.80 -0.28 8.20
N ARG A 99 8.73 0.71 7.30
CA ARG A 99 9.56 1.93 7.36
C ARG A 99 9.33 2.68 8.66
N GLN A 100 8.08 2.84 9.08
CA GLN A 100 7.75 3.55 10.31
C GLN A 100 8.35 2.87 11.54
N LEU A 101 8.34 1.54 11.60
CA LEU A 101 8.82 0.78 12.75
C LEU A 101 10.35 0.58 12.75
N THR A 102 10.97 0.49 11.58
CA THR A 102 12.40 0.15 11.45
C THR A 102 13.30 1.33 11.11
N GLY A 103 12.73 2.43 10.62
CA GLY A 103 13.49 3.58 10.11
C GLY A 103 14.28 3.31 8.82
N ARG A 104 14.16 2.11 8.24
CA ARG A 104 14.88 1.72 7.02
C ARG A 104 14.37 2.49 5.81
N PRO A 105 15.23 2.79 4.82
CA PRO A 105 14.82 3.49 3.61
C PRO A 105 13.79 2.68 2.82
N LEU A 106 12.77 3.38 2.30
CA LEU A 106 11.69 2.80 1.51
C LEU A 106 11.88 3.14 0.03
N VAL A 107 11.88 2.13 -0.81
CA VAL A 107 11.94 2.26 -2.27
C VAL A 107 10.64 1.77 -2.86
N LEU A 108 9.98 2.63 -3.62
CA LEU A 108 8.75 2.29 -4.33
C LEU A 108 9.07 2.06 -5.80
N HIS A 109 8.42 1.09 -6.44
CA HIS A 109 8.38 0.98 -7.89
C HIS A 109 6.98 1.35 -8.38
N VAL A 110 6.90 2.29 -9.32
CA VAL A 110 5.65 2.83 -9.88
C VAL A 110 5.51 2.35 -11.31
N HIS A 111 4.51 1.50 -11.54
CA HIS A 111 4.14 0.98 -12.86
C HIS A 111 2.88 1.65 -13.44
N SER A 112 2.04 2.22 -12.57
CA SER A 112 0.83 2.96 -12.91
C SER A 112 0.49 3.91 -11.78
N LEU A 113 -0.32 4.94 -12.05
CA LEU A 113 -0.77 5.88 -11.03
C LEU A 113 -2.23 5.64 -10.67
N ALA A 114 -2.64 5.99 -9.45
CA ALA A 114 -4.04 5.91 -9.03
C ALA A 114 -4.97 6.74 -9.94
N LEU A 115 -4.45 7.83 -10.50
CA LEU A 115 -5.15 8.69 -11.46
C LEU A 115 -5.51 7.98 -12.78
N ASP A 116 -4.83 6.89 -13.12
CA ASP A 116 -5.11 6.09 -14.33
C ASP A 116 -6.28 5.12 -14.15
N ARG A 117 -6.85 5.03 -12.93
CA ARG A 117 -7.92 4.08 -12.60
C ARG A 117 -9.29 4.73 -12.78
N ASP A 118 -10.21 4.04 -13.45
CA ASP A 118 -11.52 4.62 -13.84
C ASP A 118 -12.62 4.52 -12.77
N SER A 119 -12.46 3.67 -11.76
CA SER A 119 -13.44 3.47 -10.68
C SER A 119 -13.34 4.57 -9.62
N LEU A 120 -14.38 5.40 -9.52
CA LEU A 120 -14.53 6.44 -8.48
C LEU A 120 -14.40 5.88 -7.05
N ASN A 121 -14.84 4.64 -6.84
CA ASN A 121 -14.76 3.97 -5.53
C ASN A 121 -13.33 3.60 -5.14
N ASP A 122 -12.47 3.31 -6.12
CA ASP A 122 -11.07 2.92 -5.87
C ASP A 122 -10.14 4.13 -5.78
N ARG A 123 -10.51 5.24 -6.44
CA ARG A 123 -9.68 6.46 -6.46
C ARG A 123 -9.42 7.04 -5.08
N GLY A 124 -10.39 7.02 -4.17
CA GLY A 124 -10.25 7.71 -2.88
C GLY A 124 -9.10 7.14 -2.04
N TRP A 125 -9.22 5.87 -1.64
CA TRP A 125 -8.26 5.25 -0.74
C TRP A 125 -6.88 5.02 -1.41
N ILE A 126 -6.86 4.57 -2.67
CA ILE A 126 -5.60 4.29 -3.38
C ILE A 126 -4.82 5.59 -3.63
N LEU A 127 -5.48 6.68 -4.02
CA LEU A 127 -4.81 7.96 -4.26
C LEU A 127 -4.18 8.53 -2.99
N GLU A 128 -4.88 8.43 -1.84
CA GLU A 128 -4.34 8.88 -0.55
C GLU A 128 -3.16 8.00 -0.10
N LEU A 129 -3.26 6.68 -0.26
CA LEU A 129 -2.14 5.77 -0.01
C LEU A 129 -0.94 6.12 -0.90
N GLU A 130 -1.16 6.33 -2.20
CA GLU A 130 -0.12 6.69 -3.16
C GLU A 130 0.56 8.02 -2.80
N ARG A 131 -0.22 9.07 -2.50
CA ARG A 131 0.32 10.36 -2.05
C ARG A 131 1.16 10.22 -0.78
N LEU A 132 0.69 9.45 0.20
CA LEU A 132 1.42 9.20 1.44
C LEU A 132 2.71 8.43 1.17
N ALA A 133 2.64 7.37 0.36
CA ALA A 133 3.77 6.51 0.02
C ALA A 133 4.86 7.30 -0.69
N LEU A 134 4.52 8.03 -1.76
CA LEU A 134 5.45 8.85 -2.53
C LEU A 134 6.13 9.93 -1.67
N ARG A 135 5.40 10.52 -0.72
CA ARG A 135 5.97 11.51 0.21
C ARG A 135 6.99 10.90 1.17
N ARG A 136 6.77 9.65 1.60
CA ARG A 136 7.60 8.98 2.62
C ARG A 136 8.72 8.13 2.03
N ALA A 137 8.65 7.79 0.75
CA ALA A 137 9.68 7.02 0.06
C ALA A 137 11.04 7.71 0.12
N THR A 138 12.12 6.97 0.27
CA THR A 138 13.47 7.49 0.08
C THR A 138 13.77 7.65 -1.40
N LEU A 139 13.37 6.66 -2.21
CA LEU A 139 13.57 6.61 -3.66
C LEU A 139 12.30 6.09 -4.35
N VAL A 140 11.99 6.64 -5.51
CA VAL A 140 10.89 6.19 -6.38
C VAL A 140 11.47 5.74 -7.70
N LEU A 141 11.22 4.48 -8.06
CA LEU A 141 11.56 3.90 -9.35
C LEU A 141 10.36 4.05 -10.28
N ALA A 142 10.52 4.75 -11.39
CA ALA A 142 9.50 4.89 -12.41
C ALA A 142 9.75 3.87 -13.52
N ALA A 143 8.71 3.12 -13.92
CA ALA A 143 8.85 2.11 -14.98
C ALA A 143 9.09 2.70 -16.38
N SER A 144 8.89 4.01 -16.55
CA SER A 144 9.11 4.74 -17.80
C SER A 144 9.39 6.22 -17.55
N GLU A 145 9.96 6.89 -18.54
CA GLU A 145 10.20 8.35 -18.49
C GLU A 145 8.88 9.12 -18.35
N ILE A 146 7.83 8.69 -19.06
CA ILE A 146 6.50 9.29 -18.99
C ILE A 146 5.97 9.22 -17.54
N LEU A 147 6.17 8.11 -16.83
CA LEU A 147 5.78 8.02 -15.42
C LEU A 147 6.62 8.92 -14.54
N ALA A 148 7.93 9.06 -14.80
CA ALA A 148 8.79 9.97 -14.06
C ALA A 148 8.34 11.44 -14.19
N GLU A 149 7.96 11.88 -15.39
CA GLU A 149 7.41 13.22 -15.64
C GLU A 149 6.07 13.42 -14.92
N ARG A 150 5.20 12.40 -14.91
CA ARG A 150 3.91 12.44 -14.22
C ARG A 150 4.07 12.47 -12.70
N LEU A 151 5.02 11.74 -12.14
CA LEU A 151 5.33 11.79 -10.71
C LEU A 151 5.80 13.18 -10.26
N GLN A 152 6.59 13.87 -11.09
CA GLN A 152 7.01 15.24 -10.83
C GLN A 152 5.84 16.22 -10.93
N SER A 153 5.08 16.16 -12.02
CA SER A 153 4.01 17.13 -12.30
C SER A 153 2.77 16.96 -11.41
N ALA A 154 2.31 15.72 -11.19
CA ALA A 154 1.07 15.46 -10.45
C ALA A 154 1.27 15.25 -8.94
N TYR A 155 2.45 14.80 -8.51
CA TYR A 155 2.73 14.48 -7.09
C TYR A 155 3.87 15.30 -6.49
N SER A 156 4.52 16.16 -7.28
CA SER A 156 5.65 17.00 -6.83
C SER A 156 6.79 16.19 -6.19
N VAL A 157 7.02 14.97 -6.69
CA VAL A 157 8.16 14.16 -6.28
C VAL A 157 9.42 14.80 -6.86
N ALA A 158 10.41 15.07 -6.01
CA ALA A 158 11.65 15.71 -6.44
C ALA A 158 12.43 14.82 -7.42
N ALA A 159 12.99 15.41 -8.48
CA ALA A 159 13.64 14.68 -9.57
C ALA A 159 14.85 13.85 -9.10
N ASP A 160 15.57 14.30 -8.08
CA ASP A 160 16.70 13.60 -7.47
C ASP A 160 16.29 12.32 -6.71
N ARG A 161 15.00 12.20 -6.36
CA ARG A 161 14.39 11.03 -5.73
C ARG A 161 13.74 10.09 -6.74
N ILE A 162 13.80 10.38 -8.04
CA ILE A 162 13.23 9.53 -9.08
C ILE A 162 14.35 8.90 -9.89
N LYS A 163 14.23 7.60 -10.17
CA LYS A 163 15.07 6.89 -11.15
C LYS A 163 14.19 6.10 -12.10
N VAL A 164 14.50 6.16 -13.39
CA VAL A 164 13.79 5.33 -14.38
C VAL A 164 14.44 3.95 -14.40
N VAL A 165 13.66 2.93 -14.08
CA VAL A 165 14.07 1.52 -14.06
C VAL A 165 12.92 0.71 -14.63
N ALA A 166 13.15 -0.03 -15.72
CA ALA A 166 12.09 -0.86 -16.29
C ALA A 166 11.72 -2.00 -15.33
N ALA A 167 10.46 -2.42 -15.34
CA ALA A 167 9.93 -3.45 -14.43
C ALA A 167 10.69 -4.78 -14.49
N HIS A 168 11.21 -5.14 -15.67
CA HIS A 168 11.94 -6.38 -15.91
C HIS A 168 13.46 -6.26 -15.71
N ASP A 169 13.97 -5.05 -15.46
CA ASP A 169 15.41 -4.79 -15.41
C ASP A 169 15.96 -5.03 -14.00
N GLU A 170 16.24 -6.31 -13.72
CA GLU A 170 16.75 -6.76 -12.42
C GLU A 170 18.14 -6.19 -12.09
N GLU A 171 18.97 -5.95 -13.11
CA GLU A 171 20.31 -5.39 -12.93
C GLU A 171 20.23 -3.92 -12.50
N ALA A 172 19.46 -3.10 -13.23
CA ALA A 172 19.23 -1.71 -12.86
C ALA A 172 18.54 -1.56 -11.51
N LEU A 173 17.58 -2.43 -11.18
CA LEU A 173 16.96 -2.49 -9.86
C LEU A 173 18.00 -2.75 -8.76
N THR A 174 18.85 -3.76 -8.94
CA THR A 174 19.87 -4.13 -7.97
C THR A 174 20.85 -2.97 -7.73
N VAL A 175 21.31 -2.33 -8.80
CA VAL A 175 22.17 -1.15 -8.72
C VAL A 175 21.49 0.00 -7.98
N ALA A 176 20.20 0.24 -8.25
CA ALA A 176 19.42 1.28 -7.59
C ALA A 176 19.29 1.01 -6.07
N LEU A 177 18.95 -0.22 -5.67
CA LEU A 177 18.82 -0.59 -4.25
C LEU A 177 20.18 -0.52 -3.52
N GLN A 178 21.25 -1.01 -4.13
CA GLN A 178 22.60 -0.95 -3.54
C GLN A 178 23.08 0.49 -3.35
N SER A 179 22.66 1.43 -4.21
CA SER A 179 23.04 2.84 -4.09
C SER A 179 22.52 3.50 -2.80
N ILE A 180 21.45 2.96 -2.21
CA ILE A 180 20.86 3.49 -0.97
C ILE A 180 21.66 3.07 0.27
N ASN A 181 22.20 1.86 0.28
CA ASN A 181 22.94 1.33 1.43
C ASN A 181 24.35 1.93 1.60
N ARG A 182 24.81 2.75 0.64
CA ARG A 182 26.15 3.38 0.68
C ARG A 182 26.15 4.82 1.22
N ASN A 183 24.99 5.38 1.52
CA ASN A 183 24.84 6.72 2.11
C ASN A 183 24.50 6.60 3.59
#